data_AF-A0A946NQP3-F1
#
_entry.id   AF-A0A946NQP3-F1
#
_cell.length_a   1.000
_cell.length_b   1.000
_cell.length_c   1.000
_cell.angle_alpha   90.00
_cell.angle_beta   90.00
_cell.angle_gamma   90.00
#
_symmetry.space_group_name_H-M   'P 1'
#
loop_
_entity.id
_entity.type
_entity.pdbx_description
1 polymer ?
#
loop_
_entity_poly.entity_id
_entity_poly.type
_entity_poly.pdbx_seq_one_letter_code
_entity_poly.pdbx_strand_id
1 'polypeptide(L)' 'NEKGMIIEFIPLESDIKIGDIFVTSGIGNSYPSGYFVGRVNSTDESLNSSFMRVSLEPTQNINKLELVLIVKEKND' A
#
# COMPACT_ATOMS: atom_id res chain seq x y z
N ASN A 1 12.93 -7.31 9.86
CA ASN A 1 12.67 -6.26 8.85
C ASN A 1 12.22 -5.02 9.56
N GLU A 2 13.12 -4.07 9.79
CA GLU A 2 12.87 -2.85 10.59
C GLU A 2 12.17 -1.74 9.79
N LYS A 3 11.86 -1.98 8.53
CA LYS A 3 11.09 -1.07 7.68
C LYS A 3 9.72 -1.70 7.43
N GLY A 4 8.68 -1.10 8.03
CA GLY A 4 7.28 -1.48 7.77
C GLY A 4 6.87 -1.20 6.32
N MET A 5 5.60 -1.44 5.98
CA MET A 5 5.06 -1.11 4.66
C MET A 5 4.77 0.39 4.61
N ILE A 6 5.47 1.12 3.73
CA ILE A 6 5.36 2.58 3.62
C ILE A 6 4.92 2.93 2.20
N ILE A 7 3.91 3.79 2.09
CA ILE A 7 3.53 4.47 0.84
C ILE A 7 4.15 5.86 0.84
N GLU A 8 4.85 6.17 -0.24
CA GLU A 8 5.53 7.45 -0.46
C GLU A 8 4.80 8.29 -1.49
N PHE A 9 5.15 9.58 -1.56
CA PHE A 9 4.67 10.53 -2.58
C PHE A 9 3.15 10.78 -2.57
N ILE A 10 2.51 10.67 -1.41
CA ILE A 10 1.09 11.02 -1.26
C ILE A 10 0.97 12.55 -1.21
N PRO A 11 0.11 13.18 -2.03
CA PRO A 11 -0.17 14.62 -1.94
C PRO A 11 -0.66 15.00 -0.54
N LEU A 12 -0.17 16.12 0.00
CA LEU A 12 -0.45 16.55 1.37
C LEU A 12 -1.95 16.78 1.64
N GLU A 13 -2.70 17.15 0.60
CA GLU A 13 -4.14 17.42 0.63
C GLU A 13 -5.03 16.15 0.52
N SER A 14 -4.42 14.97 0.45
CA SER A 14 -5.17 13.70 0.36
C SER A 14 -5.91 13.41 1.66
N ASP A 15 -7.21 13.10 1.58
CA ASP A 15 -8.03 12.70 2.73
C ASP A 15 -7.74 11.23 3.11
N ILE A 16 -6.59 11.00 3.74
CA ILE A 16 -6.18 9.68 4.26
C ILE A 16 -6.47 9.60 5.75
N LYS A 17 -7.16 8.54 6.16
CA LYS A 17 -7.54 8.28 7.56
C LYS A 17 -6.98 6.94 8.04
N ILE A 18 -6.69 6.89 9.33
CA ILE A 18 -6.37 5.62 10.01
C ILE A 18 -7.53 4.65 9.78
N GLY A 19 -7.21 3.44 9.35
CA GLY A 19 -8.20 2.43 9.01
C GLY A 19 -8.56 2.32 7.54
N ASP A 20 -8.17 3.28 6.69
CA ASP A 20 -8.36 3.17 5.24
C ASP A 20 -7.58 1.99 4.67
N ILE A 21 -8.05 1.43 3.54
CA ILE A 21 -7.46 0.25 2.91
C ILE A 21 -6.84 0.66 1.58
N PHE A 22 -5.56 0.36 1.41
CA PHE A 22 -4.85 0.52 0.14
C PHE A 22 -5.01 -0.74 -0.71
N VAL A 23 -5.27 -0.52 -2.00
CA VAL A 23 -5.36 -1.56 -3.03
C VAL A 23 -4.43 -1.24 -4.21
N THR A 24 -4.02 -2.25 -4.95
CA THR A 24 -3.24 -2.05 -6.18
C THR A 24 -4.05 -1.26 -7.21
N SER A 25 -3.40 -0.27 -7.85
CA SER A 25 -4.06 0.61 -8.82
C SER A 25 -4.18 0.02 -10.23
N GLY A 26 -3.31 -0.93 -10.59
CA GLY A 26 -3.18 -1.42 -11.96
C GLY A 26 -2.27 -0.56 -12.86
N ILE A 27 -1.73 0.56 -12.36
CA ILE A 27 -0.87 1.45 -13.14
C ILE A 27 0.51 0.81 -13.37
N GLY A 28 1.02 0.92 -14.60
CA GLY A 28 2.35 0.43 -14.97
C GLY A 28 2.42 -1.08 -15.20
N ASN A 29 1.27 -1.75 -15.32
CA ASN A 29 1.11 -3.15 -15.74
C ASN A 29 1.88 -4.19 -14.90
N SER A 30 2.33 -3.82 -13.70
CA SER A 30 3.09 -4.72 -12.83
C SER A 30 2.19 -5.64 -11.99
N TYR A 31 0.98 -5.19 -11.66
CA TYR A 31 -0.02 -5.92 -10.89
C TYR A 31 -1.42 -5.58 -11.40
N PRO A 32 -2.40 -6.49 -11.39
CA PRO A 32 -3.78 -6.12 -11.70
C PRO A 32 -4.35 -5.22 -10.60
N SER A 33 -5.37 -4.43 -10.92
CA SER A 33 -6.02 -3.52 -9.96
C SER A 33 -6.88 -4.26 -8.92
N GLY A 34 -6.96 -3.73 -7.70
CA GLY A 34 -7.92 -4.14 -6.68
C GLY A 34 -7.43 -5.16 -5.66
N TYR A 35 -6.15 -5.52 -5.65
CA TYR A 35 -5.59 -6.43 -4.64
C TYR A 35 -5.25 -5.68 -3.36
N PHE A 36 -5.64 -6.23 -2.21
CA PHE A 36 -5.35 -5.63 -0.91
C PHE A 36 -3.85 -5.58 -0.62
N VAL A 37 -3.40 -4.41 -0.16
CA VAL A 37 -2.00 -4.15 0.19
C VAL A 37 -1.86 -4.05 1.71
N GLY A 38 -2.58 -3.11 2.31
CA GLY A 38 -2.48 -2.84 3.74
C GLY A 38 -3.52 -1.84 4.22
N ARG A 39 -3.66 -1.76 5.54
CA ARG A 39 -4.52 -0.80 6.23
C ARG A 39 -3.68 0.34 6.81
N VAL A 40 -4.15 1.58 6.69
CA VAL A 40 -3.46 2.74 7.26
C VAL A 40 -3.33 2.59 8.78
N ASN A 41 -2.08 2.55 9.23
CA ASN A 41 -1.70 2.50 10.63
C ASN A 41 -1.29 3.90 11.15
N SER A 42 -0.58 4.69 10.35
CA SER A 42 -0.20 6.06 10.69
C SER A 42 0.12 6.91 9.47
N THR A 43 -0.02 8.24 9.60
CA THR A 43 0.42 9.22 8.61
C THR A 43 1.60 10.05 9.18
N ASP A 44 2.56 10.40 8.33
CA ASP A 44 3.67 11.31 8.63
C ASP A 44 3.57 12.53 7.71
N GLU A 45 3.21 13.66 8.31
CA GLU A 45 3.06 14.98 7.70
C GLU A 45 4.11 15.95 8.26
N SER A 46 5.39 15.54 8.25
CA SER A 46 6.46 16.43 8.70
C SER A 46 6.39 17.80 7.98
N LEU A 47 6.49 18.88 8.76
CA LEU A 47 6.25 20.28 8.33
C LEU A 47 7.08 20.74 7.11
N ASN A 48 8.18 20.05 6.80
CA ASN A 48 9.08 20.37 5.68
C ASN A 48 9.01 19.37 4.52
N SER A 49 8.07 18.42 4.55
CA SER A 49 7.92 17.45 3.47
C SER A 49 7.03 17.99 2.35
N SER A 50 7.41 17.73 1.11
CA SER A 50 6.57 18.00 -0.07
C SER A 50 5.46 16.95 -0.25
N PHE A 51 5.53 15.85 0.48
CA PHE A 51 4.63 14.70 0.37
C PHE A 51 4.43 14.05 1.73
N MET A 52 3.20 13.58 1.96
CA MET A 52 2.87 12.73 3.09
C MET A 52 3.46 11.32 2.88
N ARG A 53 3.92 10.69 3.97
CA ARG A 53 4.19 9.25 4.00
C ARG A 53 3.14 8.54 4.83
N VAL A 54 2.72 7.36 4.39
CA VAL A 54 1.70 6.57 5.08
C VAL A 54 2.27 5.20 5.42
N SER A 55 2.21 4.84 6.70
CA SER A 55 2.56 3.51 7.18
C SER A 55 1.33 2.62 7.14
N LEU A 56 1.48 1.42 6.59
CA LEU A 56 0.44 0.42 6.48
C LEU A 56 0.75 -0.79 7.37
N GLU A 57 -0.29 -1.34 7.98
CA GLU A 57 -0.31 -2.71 8.45
C GLU A 57 -0.66 -3.63 7.26
N PRO A 58 0.19 -4.61 6.89
CA PRO A 58 -0.11 -5.53 5.80
C PRO A 58 -1.39 -6.31 6.06
N THR A 59 -2.27 -6.45 5.05
CA THR A 59 -3.51 -7.23 5.20
C THR A 59 -3.27 -8.73 5.37
N GLN A 60 -2.08 -9.21 5.00
CA GLN A 60 -1.72 -10.62 5.07
C GLN A 60 -0.43 -10.84 5.83
N ASN A 61 -0.42 -11.83 6.73
CA ASN A 61 0.79 -12.28 7.40
C ASN A 61 1.56 -13.25 6.50
N ILE A 62 2.64 -12.78 5.89
CA ILE A 62 3.48 -13.56 4.96
C ILE A 62 4.13 -14.79 5.61
N ASN A 63 4.29 -14.79 6.95
CA ASN A 63 4.89 -15.91 7.67
C ASN A 63 3.90 -17.06 7.93
N LYS A 64 2.63 -16.92 7.53
CA LYS A 64 1.55 -17.89 7.77
C LYS A 64 0.82 -18.26 6.48
N LEU A 65 1.51 -18.26 5.34
CA LEU A 65 0.93 -18.62 4.05
C LEU A 65 1.06 -20.13 3.80
N GLU A 66 -0.06 -20.78 3.49
CA GLU A 66 -0.09 -22.18 3.01
C GLU A 66 -0.20 -22.27 1.49
N LEU A 67 -0.93 -21.31 0.89
CA LEU A 67 -1.19 -21.24 -0.54
C LEU A 67 -0.90 -19.82 -1.04
N VAL A 68 -0.41 -19.72 -2.26
CA VAL A 68 -0.16 -18.45 -2.96
C VAL A 68 -0.76 -18.50 -4.35
N LEU A 69 -1.24 -17.35 -4.83
CA LEU A 69 -1.69 -17.17 -6.20
C LEU A 69 -0.65 -16.36 -6.95
N ILE A 70 -0.07 -16.96 -8.00
CA ILE A 70 0.77 -16.22 -8.95
C ILE A 70 -0.16 -15.61 -9.99
N VAL A 71 -0.25 -14.28 -9.97
CA VAL A 71 -0.99 -13.52 -10.97
C VAL A 71 -0.05 -13.13 -12.10
N LYS A 72 -0.43 -13.44 -13.33
CA LYS A 72 0.18 -12.90 -14.54
C LYS A 72 -0.78 -11.88 -15.12
N GLU A 73 -0.27 -10.77 -15.64
CA GLU A 73 -1.09 -9.83 -16.38
C GLU A 73 -1.86 -10.55 -17.50
N LYS A 74 -3.12 -10.16 -17.70
CA LYS A 74 -3.85 -10.53 -18.91
C LYS A 74 -3.24 -9.73 -20.05
N ASN A 75 -2.34 -10.34 -20.80
CA ASN A 75 -1.98 -9.84 -22.12
C ASN A 75 -3.28 -9.84 -22.94
N ASP A 76 -3.84 -8.67 -23.22
CA ASP A 76 -4.74 -8.53 -24.37
C ASP A 76 -3.92 -8.62 -25.66
#